data_AF-A0A949HBN0-F1
#
_entry.id   AF-A0A949HBN0-F1
#
_cell.length_a   1.000
_cell.length_b   1.000
_cell.length_c   1.000
_cell.angle_alpha   90.00
_cell.angle_beta   90.00
_cell.angle_gamma   90.00
#
_symmetry.space_group_name_H-M   'P 1'
#
loop_
_entity.id
_entity.type
_entity.pdbx_description
1 polymer ?
#
loop_
_entity_poly.entity_id
_entity_poly.type
_entity_poly.pdbx_seq_one_letter_code
_entity_poly.pdbx_strand_id
1 'polypeptide(L)'
;MIRPDRIFDHARELAVIPHAPYLYRPTVHHLVALLNDLGMQPRSAPSADPEFGVYAIDDYALYVHIRRGRAARPLIVDTHLDHPAFVLDGTGSGVALGSLGLSRLQDLTARAPVPIRVFAPSGELIGTRQIIRLDRAQRPIITLAPDAPVPADSHGLWDVTDFSLDETWLQMHSADNIIATGVQLASLEAVTNDPTRYADIDIIYIFTFLEEIFEVSASMIACRKRTPFGEITPNHLIVVLEAMEVIPLAYRRSSSTNDHFSVADLRQMRIDDETWVLGLREESDLLHSLRESYDALQLHLPHPDNGLMLKVNDLDCAYGYSFGTENNDAESLALEAVHRLRLVHQHTLFGGACNGTAFSHFPTSSHIITLAIPNPAKHNIGADGAVIPERVRVRDVVAMAHTLDHMIGAASHMVIPPAAPTLTGRLRRDILPLTPGIARQLRAERGSIAWSARWRLRHGRFFGADSFQQLSFLARGGVARGVEQLWRRFG
;
A
#
# COMPACT_ATOMS: atom_id res chain seq x y z
N MET A 1 -4.74 10.24 22.86
CA MET A 1 -5.66 9.61 21.89
C MET A 1 -5.40 10.22 20.54
N ILE A 2 -5.50 9.42 19.49
CA ILE A 2 -5.48 9.91 18.12
C ILE A 2 -6.73 10.77 17.89
N ARG A 3 -6.53 12.02 17.47
CA ARG A 3 -7.60 12.99 17.29
C ARG A 3 -8.16 12.91 15.87
N PRO A 4 -9.46 12.62 15.67
CA PRO A 4 -10.05 12.51 14.34
C PRO A 4 -9.89 13.76 13.46
N ASP A 5 -10.04 14.96 14.03
CA ASP A 5 -9.84 16.24 13.33
C ASP A 5 -8.46 16.33 12.68
N ARG A 6 -7.42 15.90 13.40
CA ARG A 6 -6.04 15.90 12.90
C ARG A 6 -5.82 14.95 11.75
N ILE A 7 -6.51 13.81 11.70
CA ILE A 7 -6.43 12.88 10.57
C ILE A 7 -6.86 13.59 9.28
N PHE A 8 -8.00 14.28 9.35
CA PHE A 8 -8.59 14.94 8.19
C PHE A 8 -7.84 16.23 7.81
N ASP A 9 -7.25 16.93 8.76
CA ASP A 9 -6.35 18.06 8.48
C ASP A 9 -5.12 17.60 7.70
N HIS A 10 -4.43 16.55 8.18
CA HIS A 10 -3.27 15.97 7.49
C HIS A 10 -3.63 15.48 6.09
N ALA A 11 -4.75 14.75 5.96
CA ALA A 11 -5.21 14.27 4.66
C ALA A 11 -5.52 15.43 3.70
N ARG A 12 -6.12 16.53 4.18
CA ARG A 12 -6.39 17.73 3.37
C ARG A 12 -5.11 18.42 2.92
N GLU A 13 -4.12 18.55 3.81
CA GLU A 13 -2.81 19.14 3.49
C GLU A 13 -2.04 18.30 2.46
N LEU A 14 -2.06 16.98 2.61
CA LEU A 14 -1.39 16.06 1.69
C LEU A 14 -2.12 15.94 0.34
N ALA A 15 -3.45 16.11 0.31
CA ALA A 15 -4.24 16.00 -0.92
C ALA A 15 -3.86 17.03 -2.00
N VAL A 16 -3.36 18.20 -1.61
CA VAL A 16 -2.95 19.22 -2.59
C VAL A 16 -1.51 19.04 -3.09
N ILE A 17 -0.77 18.08 -2.53
CA ILE A 17 0.61 17.77 -2.92
C ILE A 17 0.57 16.59 -3.90
N PRO A 18 1.20 16.67 -5.09
CA PRO A 18 1.19 15.56 -6.02
C PRO A 18 1.95 14.36 -5.44
N HIS A 19 1.32 13.20 -5.49
CA HIS A 19 1.91 11.93 -5.11
C HIS A 19 1.66 10.92 -6.22
N ALA A 20 2.75 10.39 -6.73
CA ALA A 20 2.78 9.41 -7.80
C ALA A 20 4.04 8.56 -7.64
N PRO A 21 4.09 7.36 -8.25
CA PRO A 21 5.32 6.64 -8.45
C PRO A 21 6.44 7.56 -8.94
N TYR A 22 7.54 7.62 -8.18
CA TYR A 22 8.72 8.46 -8.46
C TYR A 22 8.56 9.99 -8.28
N LEU A 23 7.37 10.49 -7.92
CA LEU A 23 7.11 11.90 -7.54
C LEU A 23 6.85 12.06 -6.02
N TYR A 24 7.55 11.31 -5.18
CA TYR A 24 7.31 11.31 -3.73
C TYR A 24 8.01 12.46 -2.98
N ARG A 25 8.98 13.15 -3.60
CA ARG A 25 9.81 14.17 -2.93
C ARG A 25 9.03 15.37 -2.37
N PRO A 26 8.06 15.96 -3.09
CA PRO A 26 7.24 17.05 -2.53
C PRO A 26 6.56 16.64 -1.22
N THR A 27 5.96 15.44 -1.21
CA THR A 27 5.34 14.85 -0.02
C THR A 27 6.37 14.66 1.10
N VAL A 28 7.52 14.06 0.82
CA VAL A 28 8.58 13.87 1.82
C VAL A 28 9.10 15.19 2.39
N HIS A 29 9.26 16.24 1.59
CA HIS A 29 9.66 17.56 2.09
C HIS A 29 8.62 18.13 3.07
N HIS A 30 7.34 18.01 2.74
CA HIS A 30 6.26 18.41 3.64
C HIS A 30 6.27 17.58 4.94
N LEU A 31 6.43 16.26 4.85
CA LEU A 31 6.53 15.39 6.03
C LEU A 31 7.73 15.75 6.90
N VAL A 32 8.91 16.00 6.31
CA VAL A 32 10.10 16.42 7.08
C VAL A 32 9.87 17.76 7.78
N ALA A 33 9.20 18.72 7.14
CA ALA A 33 8.84 19.99 7.79
C ALA A 33 7.95 19.75 9.01
N LEU A 34 6.90 18.94 8.85
CA LEU A 34 6.01 18.54 9.94
C LEU A 34 6.76 17.84 11.07
N LEU A 35 7.67 16.91 10.76
CA LEU A 35 8.49 16.23 11.77
C LEU A 35 9.40 17.20 12.54
N ASN A 36 9.99 18.18 11.85
CA ASN A 36 10.79 19.22 12.49
C ASN A 36 9.93 20.12 13.39
N ASP A 37 8.71 20.46 12.98
CA ASP A 37 7.76 21.25 13.78
C ASP A 37 7.31 20.49 15.05
N LEU A 38 7.30 19.16 15.00
CA LEU A 38 7.10 18.29 16.15
C LEU A 38 8.35 18.11 17.03
N GLY A 39 9.46 18.78 16.69
CA GLY A 39 10.72 18.72 17.43
C GLY A 39 11.57 17.47 17.16
N MET A 40 11.21 16.65 16.18
CA MET A 40 11.97 15.46 15.82
C MET A 40 13.23 15.83 15.05
N GLN A 41 14.26 14.99 15.16
CA GLN A 41 15.57 15.27 14.56
C GLN A 41 15.97 14.19 13.55
N PRO A 42 16.76 14.55 12.52
CA PRO A 42 17.33 13.54 11.65
C PRO A 42 18.30 12.67 12.45
N ARG A 43 18.35 11.37 12.18
CA ARG A 43 19.23 10.40 12.86
C ARG A 43 20.72 10.78 12.82
N SER A 44 21.13 11.53 11.81
CA SER A 44 22.50 12.04 11.69
C SER A 44 22.81 13.20 12.63
N ALA A 45 21.82 13.78 13.31
CA ALA A 45 22.05 14.85 14.27
C ALA A 45 22.77 14.30 15.52
N PRO A 46 23.83 14.98 16.03
CA PRO A 46 24.52 14.55 17.25
C PRO A 46 23.64 14.48 18.50
N SER A 47 22.55 15.26 18.52
CA SER A 47 21.57 15.32 19.61
C SER A 47 20.35 14.42 19.38
N ALA A 48 20.34 13.59 18.33
CA ALA A 48 19.19 12.76 18.00
C ALA A 48 18.90 11.77 19.14
N ASP A 49 17.72 11.90 19.74
CA ASP A 49 17.26 11.07 20.85
C ASP A 49 15.92 10.41 20.47
N PRO A 50 15.87 9.08 20.34
CA PRO A 50 14.64 8.34 20.06
C PRO A 50 13.50 8.62 21.05
N GLU A 51 13.77 9.11 22.26
CA GLU A 51 12.72 9.48 23.22
C GLU A 51 11.83 10.65 22.70
N PHE A 52 12.44 11.57 21.96
CA PHE A 52 11.77 12.73 21.36
C PHE A 52 11.44 12.54 19.87
N GLY A 53 11.75 11.36 19.32
CA GLY A 53 11.51 11.03 17.92
C GLY A 53 12.69 11.38 17.03
N VAL A 54 13.12 10.38 16.24
CA VAL A 54 14.22 10.51 15.29
C VAL A 54 13.76 10.01 13.92
N TYR A 55 14.09 10.73 12.86
CA TYR A 55 13.75 10.30 11.50
C TYR A 55 14.98 9.99 10.64
N ALA A 56 14.80 9.11 9.66
CA ALA A 56 15.81 8.75 8.68
C ALA A 56 15.15 8.55 7.32
N ILE A 57 15.87 8.86 6.24
CA ILE A 57 15.40 8.66 4.87
C ILE A 57 16.42 7.78 4.15
N ASP A 58 15.94 6.80 3.40
CA ASP A 58 16.78 6.04 2.47
C ASP A 58 16.17 6.03 1.05
N ASP A 59 16.62 5.11 0.19
CA ASP A 59 16.17 5.02 -1.20
C ASP A 59 14.69 4.59 -1.33
N TYR A 60 14.04 4.07 -0.28
CA TYR A 60 12.71 3.42 -0.37
C TYR A 60 11.66 4.01 0.56
N ALA A 61 12.06 4.63 1.67
CA ALA A 61 11.10 5.22 2.59
C ALA A 61 11.68 6.34 3.47
N LEU A 62 10.76 7.09 4.06
CA LEU A 62 10.98 7.88 5.26
C LEU A 62 10.60 7.03 6.48
N TYR A 63 11.45 7.02 7.49
CA TYR A 63 11.27 6.29 8.74
C TYR A 63 11.25 7.27 9.90
N VAL A 64 10.39 7.04 10.88
CA VAL A 64 10.38 7.77 12.17
C VAL A 64 10.39 6.77 13.30
N HIS A 65 11.34 6.89 14.21
CA HIS A 65 11.48 6.02 15.39
C HIS A 65 11.22 6.81 16.65
N ILE A 66 10.27 6.34 17.46
CA ILE A 66 10.01 6.83 18.81
C ILE A 66 10.18 5.67 19.77
N ARG A 67 11.07 5.82 20.75
CA ARG A 67 11.35 4.79 21.75
C ARG A 67 11.41 5.39 23.15
N ARG A 68 10.55 4.91 24.04
CA ARG A 68 10.45 5.32 25.45
C ARG A 68 10.28 4.11 26.35
N GLY A 69 10.82 4.19 27.57
CA GLY A 69 10.61 3.17 28.59
C GLY A 69 11.03 1.76 28.13
N ARG A 70 10.21 0.76 28.48
CA ARG A 70 10.46 -0.67 28.19
C ARG A 70 9.25 -1.31 27.52
N ALA A 71 9.02 -0.95 26.26
CA ALA A 71 8.01 -1.62 25.44
C ALA A 71 8.23 -3.14 25.42
N ALA A 72 7.15 -3.89 25.69
CA ALA A 72 7.22 -5.35 25.62
C ALA A 72 7.45 -5.84 24.19
N ARG A 73 6.86 -5.14 23.20
CA ARG A 73 7.01 -5.48 21.78
C ARG A 73 7.21 -4.24 20.92
N PRO A 74 8.22 -4.24 20.03
CA PRO A 74 8.36 -3.17 19.05
C PRO A 74 7.26 -3.27 17.99
N LEU A 75 6.77 -2.12 17.56
CA LEU A 75 5.70 -1.96 16.58
C LEU A 75 6.25 -1.28 15.33
N ILE A 76 5.88 -1.80 14.16
CA ILE A 76 6.06 -1.14 12.88
C ILE A 76 4.68 -0.73 12.40
N VAL A 77 4.51 0.56 12.09
CA VAL A 77 3.31 1.10 11.45
C VAL A 77 3.71 1.59 10.07
N ASP A 78 3.09 1.04 9.04
CA ASP A 78 3.51 1.24 7.65
C ASP A 78 2.36 1.77 6.79
N THR A 79 2.66 2.78 5.98
CA THR A 79 1.80 3.35 4.93
C THR A 79 2.63 3.60 3.67
N HIS A 80 1.98 3.95 2.57
CA HIS A 80 2.65 4.38 1.35
C HIS A 80 2.24 5.78 0.91
N LEU A 81 3.12 6.43 0.15
CA LEU A 81 3.01 7.83 -0.24
C LEU A 81 2.65 8.02 -1.72
N ASP A 82 2.66 6.97 -2.53
CA ASP A 82 2.33 7.07 -3.94
C ASP A 82 0.86 6.69 -4.21
N HIS A 83 0.40 7.02 -5.41
CA HIS A 83 -0.92 6.67 -5.93
C HIS A 83 -0.81 6.50 -7.44
N PRO A 84 -1.63 5.67 -8.09
CA PRO A 84 -1.48 5.39 -9.52
C PRO A 84 -1.51 6.67 -10.36
N ALA A 85 -0.65 6.69 -11.38
CA ALA A 85 -0.37 7.88 -12.16
C ALA A 85 0.19 7.55 -13.54
N PHE A 86 0.39 8.58 -14.35
CA PHE A 86 1.08 8.49 -15.63
C PHE A 86 2.44 9.18 -15.54
N VAL A 87 3.49 8.61 -16.11
CA VAL A 87 4.79 9.29 -16.25
C VAL A 87 5.05 9.61 -17.71
N LEU A 88 5.24 10.89 -18.02
CA LEU A 88 5.29 11.44 -19.37
C LEU A 88 6.74 11.51 -19.88
N ASP A 89 6.94 11.18 -21.14
CA ASP A 89 8.27 11.13 -21.78
C ASP A 89 8.71 12.47 -22.39
N GLY A 90 7.84 13.48 -22.37
CA GLY A 90 8.07 14.81 -22.93
C GLY A 90 7.69 14.97 -24.40
N THR A 91 7.31 13.89 -25.09
CA THR A 91 6.91 13.88 -26.51
C THR A 91 5.40 13.83 -26.72
N GLY A 92 4.63 13.95 -25.63
CA GLY A 92 3.17 13.79 -25.66
C GLY A 92 2.71 12.35 -25.44
N SER A 93 3.61 11.45 -25.03
CA SER A 93 3.27 10.09 -24.59
C SER A 93 3.66 9.87 -23.14
N GLY A 94 3.13 8.81 -22.53
CA GLY A 94 3.47 8.44 -21.16
C GLY A 94 3.15 7.00 -20.82
N VAL A 95 3.71 6.51 -19.71
CA VAL A 95 3.48 5.16 -19.20
C VAL A 95 2.54 5.24 -18.01
N ALA A 96 1.48 4.43 -18.02
CA ALA A 96 0.59 4.26 -16.89
C ALA A 96 1.24 3.35 -15.82
N LEU A 97 1.33 3.80 -14.58
CA LEU A 97 1.94 3.09 -13.46
C LEU A 97 0.90 2.89 -12.35
N GLY A 98 0.87 1.70 -11.75
CA GLY A 98 -0.15 1.29 -10.79
C GLY A 98 -1.43 0.75 -11.44
N SER A 99 -2.40 0.38 -10.62
CA SER A 99 -3.61 -0.31 -11.08
C SER A 99 -4.71 0.66 -11.55
N LEU A 100 -4.49 1.36 -12.67
CA LEU A 100 -5.38 2.40 -13.21
C LEU A 100 -6.67 1.89 -13.91
N GLY A 101 -7.07 0.64 -13.71
CA GLY A 101 -8.24 0.07 -14.39
C GLY A 101 -8.13 0.13 -15.93
N LEU A 102 -6.98 -0.27 -16.47
CA LEU A 102 -6.57 -0.02 -17.86
C LEU A 102 -7.60 -0.43 -18.93
N SER A 103 -8.33 -1.53 -18.74
CA SER A 103 -9.40 -1.96 -19.65
C SER A 103 -10.49 -0.90 -19.78
N ARG A 104 -10.91 -0.28 -18.67
CA ARG A 104 -11.94 0.75 -18.66
C ARG A 104 -11.42 2.08 -19.16
N LEU A 105 -10.16 2.40 -18.85
CA LEU A 105 -9.51 3.58 -19.41
C LEU A 105 -9.44 3.50 -20.94
N GLN A 106 -9.19 2.32 -21.50
CA GLN A 106 -9.23 2.10 -22.94
C GLN A 106 -10.64 2.37 -23.50
N ASP A 107 -11.69 1.83 -22.85
CA ASP A 107 -13.08 2.09 -23.23
C ASP A 107 -13.48 3.56 -23.09
N LEU A 108 -12.99 4.26 -22.06
CA LEU A 108 -13.21 5.69 -21.88
C LEU A 108 -12.55 6.50 -22.99
N THR A 109 -11.26 6.28 -23.24
CA THR A 109 -10.48 7.03 -24.24
C THR A 109 -10.97 6.78 -25.67
N ALA A 110 -11.58 5.63 -25.95
CA ALA A 110 -12.26 5.36 -27.22
C ALA A 110 -13.54 6.20 -27.43
N ARG A 111 -14.16 6.69 -26.34
CA ARG A 111 -15.41 7.46 -26.37
C ARG A 111 -15.18 8.96 -26.30
N ALA A 112 -14.26 9.40 -25.44
CA ALA A 112 -13.94 10.81 -25.24
C ALA A 112 -12.53 10.97 -24.66
N PRO A 113 -11.87 12.13 -24.90
CA PRO A 113 -10.65 12.47 -24.19
C PRO A 113 -10.86 12.52 -22.67
N VAL A 114 -9.86 12.08 -21.91
CA VAL A 114 -9.93 12.00 -20.44
C VAL A 114 -8.98 13.03 -19.81
N PRO A 115 -9.46 13.95 -18.95
CA PRO A 115 -8.63 14.98 -18.36
C PRO A 115 -7.68 14.44 -17.29
N ILE A 116 -6.45 14.95 -17.28
CA ILE A 116 -5.45 14.75 -16.24
C ILE A 116 -4.77 16.06 -15.88
N ARG A 117 -4.39 16.22 -14.61
CA ARG A 117 -3.51 17.29 -14.13
C ARG A 117 -2.05 16.86 -14.31
N VAL A 118 -1.24 17.69 -14.95
CA VAL A 118 0.17 17.38 -15.21
C VAL A 118 1.06 18.20 -14.30
N PHE A 119 1.92 17.50 -13.57
CA PHE A 119 2.91 18.07 -12.66
C PHE A 119 4.31 17.88 -13.21
N ALA A 120 5.16 18.90 -13.09
CA ALA A 120 6.58 18.82 -13.39
C ALA A 120 7.28 17.83 -12.43
N PRO A 121 8.50 17.35 -12.76
CA PRO A 121 9.30 16.56 -11.84
C PRO A 121 9.60 17.24 -10.48
N SER A 122 9.47 18.57 -10.41
CA SER A 122 9.58 19.36 -9.18
C SER A 122 8.34 19.27 -8.27
N GLY A 123 7.22 18.77 -8.79
CA GLY A 123 5.90 18.81 -8.13
C GLY A 123 5.07 20.05 -8.47
N GLU A 124 5.56 20.95 -9.32
CA GLU A 124 4.79 22.12 -9.75
C GLU A 124 3.70 21.75 -10.77
N LEU A 125 2.49 22.28 -10.61
CA LEU A 125 1.40 22.07 -11.58
C LEU A 125 1.69 22.82 -12.89
N ILE A 126 1.79 22.09 -14.00
CA ILE A 126 1.93 22.63 -15.36
C ILE A 126 0.55 23.00 -15.94
N GLY A 127 -0.47 22.22 -15.61
CA GLY A 127 -1.86 22.43 -16.05
C GLY A 127 -2.55 21.13 -16.45
N THR A 128 -3.75 21.25 -17.03
CA THR A 128 -4.54 20.09 -17.46
C THR A 128 -4.16 19.65 -18.89
N ARG A 129 -4.19 18.35 -19.15
CA ARG A 129 -4.03 17.71 -20.47
C ARG A 129 -5.11 16.66 -20.66
N GLN A 130 -5.28 16.21 -21.91
CA GLN A 130 -6.28 15.21 -22.27
C GLN A 130 -5.60 13.94 -22.78
N ILE A 131 -5.92 12.78 -22.20
CA ILE A 131 -5.55 11.48 -22.75
C ILE A 131 -6.51 11.17 -23.89
N ILE A 132 -6.00 11.00 -25.11
CA ILE A 132 -6.79 10.70 -26.31
C ILE A 132 -6.70 9.25 -26.74
N ARG A 133 -5.74 8.50 -26.21
CA ARG A 133 -5.52 7.10 -26.56
C ARG A 133 -4.78 6.36 -25.45
N LEU A 134 -5.13 5.09 -25.24
CA LEU A 134 -4.36 4.12 -24.47
C LEU A 134 -4.06 2.90 -25.35
N ASP A 135 -2.78 2.54 -25.44
CA ASP A 135 -2.29 1.29 -26.02
C ASP A 135 -1.86 0.35 -24.90
N ARG A 136 -2.20 -0.93 -25.00
CA ARG A 136 -1.89 -1.98 -24.01
C ARG A 136 -1.12 -3.16 -24.60
N ALA A 137 -0.78 -3.14 -25.88
CA ALA A 137 -0.26 -4.31 -26.59
C ALA A 137 1.07 -4.85 -26.02
N GLN A 138 1.90 -3.96 -25.47
CA GLN A 138 3.17 -4.34 -24.84
C GLN A 138 3.36 -3.69 -23.47
N ARG A 139 2.94 -2.42 -23.34
CA ARG A 139 2.97 -1.61 -22.11
C ARG A 139 1.78 -0.67 -22.15
N PRO A 140 1.23 -0.26 -20.99
CA PRO A 140 0.15 0.71 -20.95
C PRO A 140 0.68 2.10 -21.29
N ILE A 141 0.64 2.45 -22.57
CA ILE A 141 1.11 3.74 -23.09
C ILE A 141 -0.08 4.63 -23.37
N ILE A 142 -0.10 5.80 -22.75
CA ILE A 142 -1.06 6.85 -23.07
C ILE A 142 -0.49 7.79 -24.13
N THR A 143 -1.38 8.36 -24.95
CA THR A 143 -1.07 9.49 -25.83
C THR A 143 -1.92 10.68 -25.40
N LEU A 144 -1.28 11.83 -25.24
CA LEU A 144 -1.92 13.10 -24.92
C LEU A 144 -2.37 13.82 -26.21
N ALA A 145 -3.38 14.66 -26.10
CA ALA A 145 -3.72 15.62 -27.15
C ALA A 145 -2.48 16.49 -27.49
N PRO A 146 -2.33 16.90 -28.76
CA PRO A 146 -1.20 17.73 -29.21
C PRO A 146 -1.32 19.14 -28.62
N ASP A 147 -0.80 19.29 -27.40
CA ASP A 147 -0.75 20.53 -26.63
C ASP A 147 0.70 21.05 -26.51
N ALA A 148 0.91 22.10 -25.72
CA ALA A 148 2.24 22.60 -25.38
C ALA A 148 3.13 21.49 -24.78
N PRO A 149 4.44 21.45 -25.13
CA PRO A 149 5.38 20.45 -24.64
C PRO A 149 5.35 20.33 -23.11
N VAL A 150 5.45 19.09 -22.62
CA VAL A 150 5.62 18.79 -21.20
C VAL A 150 7.08 18.39 -20.97
N PRO A 151 7.72 18.79 -19.86
CA PRO A 151 9.04 18.26 -19.50
C PRO A 151 9.00 16.73 -19.38
N ALA A 152 10.08 16.04 -19.76
CA ALA A 152 10.23 14.62 -19.48
C ALA A 152 10.20 14.35 -17.96
N ASP A 153 9.70 13.17 -17.57
CA ASP A 153 9.40 12.80 -16.17
C ASP A 153 8.32 13.67 -15.50
N SER A 154 7.51 14.39 -16.28
CA SER A 154 6.28 14.98 -15.73
C SER A 154 5.28 13.88 -15.38
N HIS A 155 4.41 14.12 -14.40
CA HIS A 155 3.46 13.14 -13.92
C HIS A 155 2.02 13.60 -14.17
N GLY A 156 1.21 12.73 -14.77
CA GLY A 156 -0.22 12.90 -14.93
C GLY A 156 -0.98 12.28 -13.78
N LEU A 157 -1.83 13.06 -13.11
CA LEU A 157 -2.78 12.61 -12.09
C LEU A 157 -4.21 12.84 -12.57
N TRP A 158 -5.17 12.09 -12.03
CA TRP A 158 -6.58 12.32 -12.35
C TRP A 158 -7.03 13.73 -11.99
N ASP A 159 -7.81 14.34 -12.88
CA ASP A 159 -8.43 15.65 -12.65
C ASP A 159 -9.78 15.47 -11.96
N VAL A 160 -9.71 15.20 -10.65
CA VAL A 160 -10.87 15.04 -9.76
C VAL A 160 -10.65 15.85 -8.48
N THR A 161 -11.69 15.94 -7.65
CA THR A 161 -11.67 16.67 -6.38
C THR A 161 -10.48 16.26 -5.49
N ASP A 162 -9.66 17.23 -5.08
CA ASP A 162 -8.55 16.98 -4.16
C ASP A 162 -9.04 16.48 -2.80
N PHE A 163 -9.99 17.20 -2.19
CA PHE A 163 -10.51 16.83 -0.87
C PHE A 163 -11.91 17.43 -0.64
N SER A 164 -12.84 16.60 -0.16
CA SER A 164 -14.15 17.00 0.32
C SER A 164 -14.55 16.10 1.47
N LEU A 165 -15.02 16.69 2.57
CA LEU A 165 -15.42 15.98 3.77
C LEU A 165 -16.80 16.45 4.22
N ASP A 166 -17.71 15.51 4.42
CA ASP A 166 -18.96 15.70 5.14
C ASP A 166 -19.02 14.78 6.38
N GLU A 167 -20.15 14.74 7.07
CA GLU A 167 -20.32 13.95 8.31
C GLU A 167 -20.21 12.42 8.08
N THR A 168 -20.47 11.95 6.86
CA THR A 168 -20.55 10.52 6.54
C THR A 168 -19.39 10.07 5.65
N TRP A 169 -19.02 10.89 4.67
CA TRP A 169 -18.12 10.55 3.59
C TRP A 169 -16.97 11.54 3.47
N LEU A 170 -15.81 10.96 3.19
CA LEU A 170 -14.68 11.67 2.63
C LEU A 170 -14.57 11.29 1.17
N GLN A 171 -14.35 12.29 0.32
CA GLN A 171 -13.99 12.15 -1.08
C GLN A 171 -12.65 12.84 -1.32
N MET A 172 -11.74 12.18 -2.02
CA MET A 172 -10.46 12.78 -2.39
C MET A 172 -9.89 12.07 -3.61
N HIS A 173 -8.94 12.69 -4.30
CA HIS A 173 -8.35 12.05 -5.47
C HIS A 173 -7.47 10.85 -5.10
N SER A 174 -7.03 10.73 -3.85
CA SER A 174 -6.08 9.68 -3.41
C SER A 174 -6.34 9.23 -1.97
N ALA A 175 -7.54 8.71 -1.69
CA ALA A 175 -7.78 8.12 -0.38
C ALA A 175 -6.80 6.98 -0.15
N ASP A 176 -6.54 6.20 -1.18
CA ASP A 176 -5.37 5.36 -1.31
C ASP A 176 -4.11 6.20 -1.58
N ASN A 177 -3.10 6.24 -0.72
CA ASN A 177 -3.17 5.85 0.69
C ASN A 177 -3.07 7.04 1.64
N ILE A 178 -3.35 8.24 1.13
CA ILE A 178 -3.16 9.49 1.88
C ILE A 178 -4.09 9.57 3.10
N ILE A 179 -5.30 8.99 3.07
CA ILE A 179 -6.15 8.99 4.27
C ILE A 179 -5.55 8.14 5.40
N ALA A 180 -4.94 7.01 5.07
CA ALA A 180 -4.26 6.16 6.05
C ALA A 180 -2.93 6.79 6.49
N THR A 181 -2.22 7.48 5.60
CA THR A 181 -1.08 8.35 5.98
C THR A 181 -1.53 9.42 6.98
N GLY A 182 -2.71 10.02 6.80
CA GLY A 182 -3.30 10.95 7.76
C GLY A 182 -3.53 10.31 9.14
N VAL A 183 -3.99 9.06 9.19
CA VAL A 183 -4.12 8.28 10.43
C VAL A 183 -2.75 8.07 11.08
N GLN A 184 -1.74 7.70 10.30
CA GLN A 184 -0.36 7.50 10.76
C GLN A 184 0.24 8.79 11.34
N LEU A 185 0.03 9.94 10.69
CA LEU A 185 0.51 11.24 11.16
C LEU A 185 -0.20 11.70 12.43
N ALA A 186 -1.52 11.53 12.51
CA ALA A 186 -2.26 11.83 13.74
C ALA A 186 -1.85 10.91 14.90
N SER A 187 -1.50 9.64 14.61
CA SER A 187 -0.90 8.71 15.58
C SER A 187 0.45 9.22 16.08
N LEU A 188 1.32 9.61 15.16
CA LEU A 188 2.64 10.15 15.46
C LEU A 188 2.53 11.41 16.33
N GLU A 189 1.63 12.35 16.00
CA GLU A 189 1.36 13.54 16.83
C GLU A 189 0.88 13.16 18.23
N ALA A 190 -0.07 12.22 18.35
CA ALA A 190 -0.61 11.80 19.63
C ALA A 190 0.49 11.17 20.51
N VAL A 191 1.32 10.32 19.93
CA VAL A 191 2.46 9.69 20.61
C VAL A 191 3.48 10.72 21.07
N THR A 192 3.80 11.70 20.21
CA THR A 192 4.77 12.75 20.54
C THR A 192 4.27 13.68 21.65
N ASN A 193 3.01 14.12 21.57
CA ASN A 193 2.46 15.14 22.46
C ASN A 193 1.95 14.62 23.81
N ASP A 194 1.82 13.30 24.00
CA ASP A 194 1.36 12.68 25.25
C ASP A 194 2.34 11.60 25.76
N PRO A 195 3.58 11.98 26.11
CA PRO A 195 4.61 11.02 26.52
C PRO A 195 4.24 10.23 27.78
N THR A 196 3.37 10.77 28.65
CA THR A 196 2.92 10.07 29.86
C THR A 196 2.01 8.91 29.53
N ARG A 197 1.09 9.06 28.57
CA ARG A 197 0.26 7.96 28.10
C ARG A 197 1.07 6.91 27.35
N TYR A 198 2.04 7.33 26.55
CA TYR A 198 2.88 6.46 25.73
C TYR A 198 4.29 6.35 26.33
N ALA A 199 4.37 5.95 27.60
CA ALA A 199 5.62 5.91 28.36
C ALA A 199 6.51 4.70 28.01
N ASP A 200 5.92 3.59 27.60
CA ASP A 200 6.62 2.32 27.29
C ASP A 200 6.40 1.90 25.84
N ILE A 201 7.03 2.58 24.88
CA ILE A 201 6.81 2.34 23.45
C ILE A 201 8.12 2.14 22.68
N ASP A 202 8.06 1.37 21.61
CA ASP A 202 9.12 1.25 20.61
C ASP A 202 8.44 1.13 19.26
N ILE A 203 8.27 2.26 18.56
CA ILE A 203 7.45 2.35 17.34
C ILE A 203 8.30 2.90 16.21
N ILE A 204 8.27 2.20 15.07
CA ILE A 204 8.83 2.69 13.81
C ILE A 204 7.67 2.96 12.86
N TYR A 205 7.45 4.23 12.53
CA TYR A 205 6.57 4.63 11.44
C TYR A 205 7.34 4.59 10.12
N ILE A 206 6.76 4.00 9.10
CA ILE A 206 7.34 3.87 7.76
C ILE A 206 6.39 4.51 6.75
N PHE A 207 6.95 5.37 5.90
CA PHE A 207 6.26 6.01 4.79
C PHE A 207 6.96 5.59 3.51
N THR A 208 6.46 4.52 2.89
CA THR A 208 7.06 3.93 1.69
C THR A 208 6.83 4.80 0.44
N PHE A 209 7.79 4.82 -0.49
CA PHE A 209 7.77 5.73 -1.64
C PHE A 209 7.16 5.15 -2.92
N LEU A 210 7.03 3.83 -2.97
CA LEU A 210 6.62 3.10 -4.17
C LEU A 210 6.00 1.77 -3.78
N GLU A 211 4.70 1.81 -3.58
CA GLU A 211 3.83 0.67 -3.31
C GLU A 211 3.11 0.22 -4.58
N GLU A 212 2.58 1.17 -5.37
CA GLU A 212 1.69 0.90 -6.50
C GLU A 212 2.35 0.11 -7.65
N ILE A 213 3.68 -0.03 -7.59
CA ILE A 213 4.46 -0.89 -8.46
C ILE A 213 5.00 -2.05 -7.62
N PHE A 214 4.18 -3.09 -7.43
CA PHE A 214 4.58 -4.36 -6.80
C PHE A 214 5.22 -4.20 -5.42
N GLU A 215 4.75 -3.23 -4.64
CA GLU A 215 5.18 -3.00 -3.26
C GLU A 215 6.71 -2.90 -3.17
N VAL A 216 7.35 -2.25 -4.17
CA VAL A 216 8.82 -2.18 -4.33
C VAL A 216 9.50 -1.79 -3.02
N SER A 217 8.98 -0.75 -2.39
CA SER A 217 9.59 -0.16 -1.21
C SER A 217 9.52 -1.11 -0.01
N ALA A 218 8.33 -1.62 0.32
CA ALA A 218 8.16 -2.59 1.39
C ALA A 218 8.88 -3.91 1.10
N SER A 219 8.90 -4.37 -0.16
CA SER A 219 9.62 -5.57 -0.58
C SER A 219 11.11 -5.46 -0.30
N MET A 220 11.74 -4.32 -0.56
CA MET A 220 13.15 -4.15 -0.22
C MET A 220 13.39 -4.05 1.29
N ILE A 221 12.51 -3.37 2.03
CA ILE A 221 12.60 -3.25 3.49
C ILE A 221 12.49 -4.63 4.15
N ALA A 222 11.53 -5.44 3.71
CA ALA A 222 11.31 -6.79 4.18
C ALA A 222 12.45 -7.72 3.75
N CYS A 223 12.93 -7.62 2.50
CA CYS A 223 14.05 -8.40 1.99
C CYS A 223 15.34 -8.20 2.81
N ARG A 224 15.65 -6.96 3.18
CA ARG A 224 16.84 -6.65 4.01
C ARG A 224 16.63 -6.90 5.50
N LYS A 225 15.38 -7.15 5.93
CA LYS A 225 14.95 -7.37 7.33
C LYS A 225 15.51 -6.33 8.30
N ARG A 226 15.60 -5.08 7.85
CA ARG A 226 16.27 -4.02 8.60
C ARG A 226 15.69 -2.66 8.21
N THR A 227 15.61 -1.77 9.18
CA THR A 227 15.35 -0.34 8.99
C THR A 227 16.64 0.41 9.31
N PRO A 228 16.71 1.74 9.09
CA PRO A 228 17.81 2.52 9.65
C PRO A 228 17.99 2.29 11.16
N PHE A 229 16.92 2.02 11.91
CA PHE A 229 16.96 1.93 13.37
C PHE A 229 17.27 0.55 13.94
N GLY A 230 17.32 -0.50 13.11
CA GLY A 230 17.65 -1.84 13.59
C GLY A 230 17.06 -2.95 12.74
N GLU A 231 17.25 -4.19 13.18
CA GLU A 231 16.70 -5.38 12.52
C GLU A 231 15.21 -5.54 12.78
N ILE A 232 14.48 -5.96 11.75
CA ILE A 232 13.10 -6.41 11.86
C ILE A 232 13.16 -7.88 12.26
N THR A 233 12.80 -8.16 13.51
CA THR A 233 12.83 -9.49 14.11
C THR A 233 11.43 -10.08 14.21
N PRO A 234 11.29 -11.41 14.41
CA PRO A 234 9.98 -12.04 14.65
C PRO A 234 9.20 -11.49 15.84
N ASN A 235 9.86 -10.77 16.77
CA ASN A 235 9.15 -10.14 17.90
C ASN A 235 8.35 -8.89 17.49
N HIS A 236 8.62 -8.30 16.31
CA HIS A 236 7.93 -7.10 15.86
C HIS A 236 6.47 -7.38 15.52
N LEU A 237 5.59 -6.49 15.97
CA LEU A 237 4.24 -6.35 15.43
C LEU A 237 4.30 -5.47 14.20
N ILE A 238 3.72 -5.89 13.09
CA ILE A 238 3.68 -5.11 11.84
C ILE A 238 2.22 -4.79 11.52
N VAL A 239 1.90 -3.50 11.49
CA VAL A 239 0.57 -2.97 11.18
C VAL A 239 0.68 -2.12 9.93
N VAL A 240 0.08 -2.59 8.84
CA VAL A 240 -0.02 -1.84 7.60
C VAL A 240 -1.36 -1.12 7.60
N LEU A 241 -1.37 0.18 7.27
CA LEU A 241 -2.59 0.96 7.15
C LEU A 241 -2.85 1.24 5.68
N GLU A 242 -4.06 0.95 5.21
CA GLU A 242 -4.39 1.00 3.80
C GLU A 242 -5.81 1.53 3.54
N ALA A 243 -6.06 2.16 2.40
CA ALA A 243 -7.40 2.38 1.86
C ALA A 243 -7.63 1.48 0.64
N MET A 244 -8.43 0.44 0.82
CA MET A 244 -8.46 -0.69 -0.13
C MET A 244 -9.82 -0.91 -0.75
N GLU A 245 -9.79 -1.42 -1.97
CA GLU A 245 -10.99 -1.99 -2.57
C GLU A 245 -11.47 -3.20 -1.77
N VAL A 246 -12.78 -3.27 -1.56
CA VAL A 246 -13.46 -4.27 -0.74
C VAL A 246 -13.64 -5.61 -1.47
N ILE A 247 -13.98 -5.55 -2.75
CA ILE A 247 -14.14 -6.69 -3.66
C ILE A 247 -13.58 -6.20 -5.00
N PRO A 248 -12.76 -6.96 -5.73
CA PRO A 248 -12.17 -6.51 -6.98
C PRO A 248 -13.17 -5.94 -7.96
N LEU A 249 -12.76 -4.85 -8.60
CA LEU A 249 -13.46 -4.15 -9.65
C LEU A 249 -13.97 -5.09 -10.77
N ALA A 250 -13.35 -6.25 -10.98
CA ALA A 250 -13.66 -7.27 -11.99
C ALA A 250 -15.12 -7.77 -12.09
N TYR A 251 -15.95 -7.46 -11.10
CA TYR A 251 -17.26 -8.07 -10.93
C TYR A 251 -18.35 -7.71 -11.98
N ARG A 252 -18.25 -6.67 -12.80
CA ARG A 252 -19.43 -6.21 -13.57
C ARG A 252 -19.37 -6.39 -15.07
N ARG A 253 -19.37 -7.66 -15.54
CA ARG A 253 -19.97 -8.09 -16.83
C ARG A 253 -19.82 -9.61 -17.05
N SER A 254 -20.90 -10.37 -16.89
CA SER A 254 -21.27 -11.49 -17.76
C SER A 254 -22.44 -12.29 -17.15
N SER A 255 -23.52 -12.43 -17.91
CA SER A 255 -24.62 -13.34 -17.66
C SER A 255 -24.37 -14.63 -18.45
N SER A 256 -23.52 -15.52 -17.95
CA SER A 256 -23.45 -16.90 -18.45
C SER A 256 -22.94 -17.84 -17.38
N THR A 257 -23.53 -19.02 -17.37
CA THR A 257 -23.57 -20.04 -16.32
C THR A 257 -22.33 -20.94 -16.26
N ASN A 258 -22.07 -21.42 -15.04
CA ASN A 258 -21.32 -22.62 -14.63
C ASN A 258 -19.82 -22.66 -14.95
N ASP A 259 -18.99 -22.44 -13.92
CA ASP A 259 -17.88 -23.34 -13.56
C ASP A 259 -17.46 -23.14 -12.09
N HIS A 260 -17.01 -24.23 -11.45
CA HIS A 260 -16.59 -24.29 -10.05
C HIS A 260 -15.07 -24.10 -9.94
N PHE A 261 -14.62 -23.33 -8.94
CA PHE A 261 -13.21 -23.04 -8.68
C PHE A 261 -12.73 -23.85 -7.47
N SER A 262 -11.62 -24.55 -7.62
CA SER A 262 -10.95 -25.36 -6.60
C SER A 262 -9.76 -24.61 -5.98
N VAL A 263 -9.25 -25.10 -4.83
CA VAL A 263 -7.97 -24.64 -4.22
C VAL A 263 -6.77 -24.77 -5.19
N ALA A 264 -6.89 -25.56 -6.26
CA ALA A 264 -5.88 -25.67 -7.30
C ALA A 264 -5.84 -24.43 -8.24
N ASP A 265 -6.95 -23.71 -8.38
CA ASP A 265 -7.10 -22.60 -9.35
C ASP A 265 -6.55 -21.27 -8.79
N LEU A 266 -6.62 -21.06 -7.46
CA LEU A 266 -5.87 -20.00 -6.77
C LEU A 266 -4.34 -20.11 -6.96
N ARG A 267 -3.84 -21.30 -7.32
CA ARG A 267 -2.41 -21.51 -7.62
C ARG A 267 -2.06 -21.18 -9.08
N GLN A 268 -3.04 -21.19 -9.99
CA GLN A 268 -2.89 -20.87 -11.43
C GLN A 268 -3.07 -19.38 -11.72
N MET A 269 -3.73 -18.60 -10.85
CA MET A 269 -3.83 -17.13 -10.95
C MET A 269 -2.51 -16.37 -10.71
N ARG A 270 -1.39 -17.11 -10.65
CA ARG A 270 -0.06 -16.54 -10.46
C ARG A 270 0.50 -16.11 -11.81
N ILE A 271 0.90 -14.86 -11.86
CA ILE A 271 1.43 -14.13 -13.03
C ILE A 271 2.32 -15.04 -13.89
N ASP A 272 1.85 -15.33 -15.11
CA ASP A 272 2.69 -15.95 -16.14
C ASP A 272 3.82 -14.97 -16.54
N ASP A 273 5.06 -15.48 -16.58
CA ASP A 273 6.35 -14.77 -16.71
C ASP A 273 6.47 -13.82 -17.95
N GLU A 274 5.50 -13.82 -18.88
CA GLU A 274 5.51 -12.99 -20.10
C GLU A 274 4.35 -11.99 -20.20
N THR A 275 3.50 -11.94 -19.17
CA THR A 275 2.25 -11.18 -19.22
C THR A 275 2.24 -10.05 -18.20
N TRP A 276 2.25 -8.79 -18.69
CA TRP A 276 1.86 -7.58 -17.94
C TRP A 276 0.36 -7.56 -17.59
N VAL A 277 -0.19 -8.71 -17.18
CA VAL A 277 -1.62 -8.94 -17.13
C VAL A 277 -2.12 -8.61 -15.73
N LEU A 278 -2.27 -7.31 -15.51
CA LEU A 278 -3.30 -6.74 -14.63
C LEU A 278 -4.73 -7.21 -15.00
N GLY A 279 -4.91 -7.89 -16.14
CA GLY A 279 -6.20 -8.38 -16.66
C GLY A 279 -6.69 -9.72 -16.09
N LEU A 280 -5.85 -10.52 -15.40
CA LEU A 280 -6.26 -11.84 -14.86
C LEU A 280 -7.17 -11.73 -13.64
N ARG A 281 -7.37 -10.52 -13.10
CA ARG A 281 -8.35 -10.29 -12.05
C ARG A 281 -9.78 -10.20 -12.59
N GLU A 282 -9.99 -10.14 -13.92
CA GLU A 282 -11.25 -9.75 -14.58
C GLU A 282 -12.27 -10.90 -14.87
N GLU A 283 -12.04 -12.14 -14.41
CA GLU A 283 -12.91 -13.28 -14.76
C GLU A 283 -14.06 -13.57 -13.76
N SER A 284 -15.22 -13.94 -14.31
CA SER A 284 -16.53 -14.07 -13.63
C SER A 284 -16.64 -15.21 -12.62
N ASP A 285 -15.77 -16.21 -12.72
CA ASP A 285 -15.88 -17.45 -11.95
C ASP A 285 -15.29 -17.33 -10.53
N LEU A 286 -14.59 -16.22 -10.26
CA LEU A 286 -14.00 -15.93 -8.96
C LEU A 286 -15.05 -15.85 -7.84
N LEU A 287 -16.23 -15.29 -8.10
CA LEU A 287 -17.16 -14.96 -7.02
C LEU A 287 -17.88 -16.15 -6.40
N HIS A 288 -18.12 -17.20 -7.20
CA HIS A 288 -18.70 -18.42 -6.67
C HIS A 288 -17.72 -19.07 -5.68
N SER A 289 -16.45 -19.17 -6.06
CA SER A 289 -15.36 -19.65 -5.19
C SER A 289 -15.15 -18.81 -3.95
N LEU A 290 -15.24 -17.49 -4.10
CA LEU A 290 -15.08 -16.59 -2.97
C LEU A 290 -16.19 -16.81 -1.97
N ARG A 291 -17.45 -16.90 -2.41
CA ARG A 291 -18.56 -17.21 -1.51
C ARG A 291 -18.33 -18.52 -0.76
N GLU A 292 -17.91 -19.59 -1.44
CA GLU A 292 -17.59 -20.87 -0.80
C GLU A 292 -16.47 -20.74 0.25
N SER A 293 -15.41 -19.98 -0.05
CA SER A 293 -14.29 -19.75 0.88
C SER A 293 -14.71 -18.95 2.11
N TYR A 294 -15.53 -17.91 1.92
CA TYR A 294 -16.07 -17.11 3.01
C TYR A 294 -17.05 -17.93 3.87
N ASP A 295 -17.94 -18.70 3.24
CA ASP A 295 -18.90 -19.57 3.93
C ASP A 295 -18.18 -20.66 4.76
N ALA A 296 -17.16 -21.31 4.18
CA ALA A 296 -16.32 -22.30 4.86
C ALA A 296 -15.60 -21.71 6.08
N LEU A 297 -15.27 -20.42 6.02
CA LEU A 297 -14.62 -19.70 7.11
C LEU A 297 -15.59 -19.06 8.11
N GLN A 298 -16.90 -19.10 7.82
CA GLN A 298 -17.97 -18.41 8.56
C GLN A 298 -17.76 -16.88 8.57
N LEU A 299 -17.36 -16.34 7.42
CA LEU A 299 -17.17 -14.92 7.19
C LEU A 299 -18.25 -14.39 6.25
N HIS A 300 -18.62 -13.12 6.44
CA HIS A 300 -19.48 -12.42 5.48
C HIS A 300 -18.65 -11.86 4.34
N LEU A 301 -19.21 -11.86 3.12
CA LEU A 301 -18.60 -11.13 2.01
C LEU A 301 -18.39 -9.66 2.42
N PRO A 302 -17.22 -9.09 2.11
CA PRO A 302 -16.90 -7.77 2.57
C PRO A 302 -17.72 -6.74 1.81
N HIS A 303 -18.12 -5.66 2.48
CA HIS A 303 -18.92 -4.58 1.88
C HIS A 303 -18.39 -3.20 2.32
N PRO A 304 -18.46 -2.16 1.47
CA PRO A 304 -18.07 -0.79 1.85
C PRO A 304 -18.77 -0.23 3.09
N ASP A 305 -19.89 -0.83 3.47
CA ASP A 305 -20.69 -0.41 4.62
C ASP A 305 -20.53 -1.30 5.86
N ASN A 306 -19.67 -2.31 5.81
CA ASN A 306 -19.48 -3.31 6.88
C ASN A 306 -18.29 -3.00 7.80
N GLY A 307 -17.84 -1.74 7.84
CA GLY A 307 -16.84 -1.28 8.80
C GLY A 307 -15.40 -1.51 8.37
N LEU A 308 -14.48 -1.27 9.30
CA LEU A 308 -13.03 -1.46 9.11
C LEU A 308 -12.71 -2.90 8.70
N MET A 309 -11.85 -3.08 7.70
CA MET A 309 -11.39 -4.41 7.29
C MET A 309 -10.13 -4.80 8.07
N LEU A 310 -10.16 -5.97 8.71
CA LEU A 310 -9.01 -6.63 9.29
C LEU A 310 -8.49 -7.66 8.28
N LYS A 311 -7.42 -7.30 7.58
CA LYS A 311 -6.86 -8.11 6.49
C LYS A 311 -5.61 -8.84 6.98
N VAL A 312 -5.61 -10.15 6.78
CA VAL A 312 -4.57 -11.07 7.29
C VAL A 312 -4.01 -11.99 6.21
N ASN A 313 -4.39 -11.73 4.97
CA ASN A 313 -3.90 -12.44 3.80
C ASN A 313 -4.04 -11.55 2.57
N ASP A 314 -3.37 -11.99 1.52
CA ASP A 314 -3.57 -11.56 0.15
C ASP A 314 -3.90 -12.77 -0.72
N LEU A 315 -4.17 -12.51 -2.01
CA LEU A 315 -4.32 -13.55 -3.03
C LEU A 315 -3.17 -14.56 -3.00
N ASP A 316 -1.96 -14.08 -2.74
CA ASP A 316 -0.75 -14.89 -2.82
C ASP A 316 -0.50 -15.74 -1.56
N CYS A 317 -0.91 -15.24 -0.38
CA CYS A 317 -0.51 -15.82 0.90
C CYS A 317 -1.37 -15.40 2.09
N ALA A 318 -1.50 -16.29 3.07
CA ALA A 318 -1.78 -15.87 4.45
C ALA A 318 -0.55 -15.14 5.00
N TYR A 319 -0.76 -14.03 5.71
CA TYR A 319 0.36 -13.28 6.25
C TYR A 319 1.19 -14.11 7.19
N GLY A 320 2.51 -13.92 7.18
CA GLY A 320 3.45 -14.70 8.00
C GLY A 320 3.43 -16.22 7.76
N TYR A 321 3.01 -16.71 6.58
CA TYR A 321 2.95 -18.14 6.26
C TYR A 321 4.24 -18.92 6.53
N SER A 322 5.41 -18.25 6.52
CA SER A 322 6.71 -18.88 6.81
C SER A 322 6.88 -19.31 8.28
N PHE A 323 5.94 -18.92 9.16
CA PHE A 323 5.97 -19.19 10.60
C PHE A 323 4.95 -20.25 11.04
N GLY A 324 4.45 -21.07 10.10
CA GLY A 324 3.61 -22.22 10.38
C GLY A 324 2.38 -21.88 11.24
N THR A 325 2.28 -22.48 12.43
CA THR A 325 1.13 -22.34 13.33
C THR A 325 1.31 -21.28 14.42
N GLU A 326 2.35 -20.44 14.35
CA GLU A 326 2.50 -19.33 15.28
C GLU A 326 1.28 -18.40 15.25
N ASN A 327 0.89 -17.89 16.43
CA ASN A 327 -0.23 -16.96 16.54
C ASN A 327 0.11 -15.60 15.91
N ASN A 328 -0.87 -15.00 15.24
CA ASN A 328 -0.77 -13.62 14.77
C ASN A 328 -1.24 -12.65 15.86
N ASP A 329 -0.34 -12.28 16.77
CA ASP A 329 -0.67 -11.36 17.86
C ASP A 329 -1.09 -9.95 17.38
N ALA A 330 -0.67 -9.52 16.20
CA ALA A 330 -1.15 -8.26 15.63
C ALA A 330 -2.65 -8.33 15.29
N GLU A 331 -3.12 -9.47 14.76
CA GLU A 331 -4.54 -9.74 14.58
C GLU A 331 -5.29 -9.83 15.91
N SER A 332 -4.74 -10.54 16.90
CA SER A 332 -5.35 -10.67 18.23
C SER A 332 -5.58 -9.30 18.88
N LEU A 333 -4.59 -8.40 18.81
CA LEU A 333 -4.69 -7.04 19.37
C LEU A 333 -5.70 -6.16 18.61
N ALA A 334 -5.76 -6.28 17.29
CA ALA A 334 -6.76 -5.56 16.50
C ALA A 334 -8.18 -6.06 16.83
N LEU A 335 -8.37 -7.37 16.98
CA LEU A 335 -9.64 -7.98 17.38
C LEU A 335 -10.06 -7.54 18.78
N GLU A 336 -9.14 -7.53 19.75
CA GLU A 336 -9.41 -7.00 21.08
C GLU A 336 -9.87 -5.53 21.00
N ALA A 337 -9.16 -4.70 20.21
CA ALA A 337 -9.50 -3.30 20.05
C ALA A 337 -10.93 -3.11 19.51
N VAL A 338 -11.26 -3.74 18.38
CA VAL A 338 -12.59 -3.59 17.76
C VAL A 338 -13.70 -4.13 18.64
N HIS A 339 -13.48 -5.22 19.39
CA HIS A 339 -14.47 -5.75 20.33
C HIS A 339 -14.66 -4.84 21.54
N ARG A 340 -13.56 -4.41 22.16
CA ARG A 340 -13.58 -3.55 23.36
C ARG A 340 -14.22 -2.20 23.07
N LEU A 341 -13.94 -1.64 21.90
CA LEU A 341 -14.44 -0.35 21.45
C LEU A 341 -15.79 -0.45 20.72
N ARG A 342 -16.33 -1.67 20.54
CA ARG A 342 -17.57 -1.97 19.81
C ARG A 342 -17.60 -1.37 18.40
N LEU A 343 -16.46 -1.46 17.71
CA LEU A 343 -16.31 -1.00 16.33
C LEU A 343 -16.87 -2.04 15.37
N VAL A 344 -17.61 -1.57 14.37
CA VAL A 344 -18.03 -2.40 13.25
C VAL A 344 -16.78 -2.75 12.44
N HIS A 345 -16.57 -4.04 12.22
CA HIS A 345 -15.44 -4.54 11.49
C HIS A 345 -15.83 -5.78 10.67
N GLN A 346 -14.96 -6.13 9.74
CA GLN A 346 -15.08 -7.31 8.89
C GLN A 346 -13.68 -7.88 8.63
N HIS A 347 -13.61 -9.15 8.22
CA HIS A 347 -12.39 -9.69 7.63
C HIS A 347 -12.54 -9.70 6.13
N THR A 348 -11.41 -9.62 5.43
CA THR A 348 -11.36 -9.92 4.01
C THR A 348 -10.35 -11.02 3.74
N LEU A 349 -10.76 -11.96 2.90
CA LEU A 349 -9.91 -12.98 2.29
C LEU A 349 -9.39 -12.54 0.92
N PHE A 350 -9.89 -11.41 0.44
CA PHE A 350 -9.62 -10.94 -0.91
C PHE A 350 -9.28 -9.46 -0.87
N GLY A 351 -8.16 -9.10 -1.47
CA GLY A 351 -7.79 -7.70 -1.69
C GLY A 351 -6.67 -7.63 -2.70
N GLY A 352 -6.43 -6.43 -3.23
CA GLY A 352 -5.15 -6.16 -3.88
C GLY A 352 -4.01 -6.44 -2.89
N ALA A 353 -2.87 -6.89 -3.42
CA ALA A 353 -1.65 -6.96 -2.64
C ALA A 353 -1.35 -5.57 -2.04
N CYS A 354 -0.72 -5.57 -0.87
CA CYS A 354 -0.28 -4.36 -0.19
C CYS A 354 1.05 -4.62 0.52
N ASN A 355 1.59 -3.63 1.24
CA ASN A 355 2.86 -3.80 1.95
C ASN A 355 2.88 -5.01 2.92
N GLY A 356 1.73 -5.44 3.45
CA GLY A 356 1.62 -6.66 4.27
C GLY A 356 2.01 -7.94 3.51
N THR A 357 1.76 -7.98 2.19
CA THR A 357 2.22 -9.04 1.29
C THR A 357 3.75 -9.11 1.28
N ALA A 358 4.42 -7.97 1.16
CA ALA A 358 5.88 -7.89 1.13
C ALA A 358 6.52 -8.41 2.43
N PHE A 359 6.02 -7.97 3.59
CA PHE A 359 6.49 -8.47 4.89
C PHE A 359 6.22 -9.96 5.11
N SER A 360 5.24 -10.53 4.40
CA SER A 360 4.93 -11.96 4.47
C SER A 360 5.83 -12.80 3.57
N HIS A 361 6.16 -12.32 2.38
CA HIS A 361 7.04 -13.02 1.44
C HIS A 361 8.48 -13.18 1.97
N PHE A 362 8.99 -12.15 2.65
CA PHE A 362 10.28 -12.20 3.32
C PHE A 362 10.06 -12.44 4.81
N PRO A 363 10.48 -13.58 5.39
CA PRO A 363 10.08 -13.99 6.74
C PRO A 363 10.65 -13.05 7.81
N THR A 364 9.93 -11.97 8.08
CA THR A 364 10.28 -10.89 9.01
C THR A 364 9.58 -11.09 10.35
N SER A 365 8.26 -11.30 10.32
CA SER A 365 7.43 -11.55 11.50
C SER A 365 6.22 -12.43 11.16
N SER A 366 5.73 -13.19 12.14
CA SER A 366 4.45 -13.89 12.09
C SER A 366 3.26 -13.01 12.48
N HIS A 367 3.53 -11.79 12.95
CA HIS A 367 2.56 -10.87 13.54
C HIS A 367 2.31 -9.67 12.62
N ILE A 368 1.61 -9.92 11.52
CA ILE A 368 1.36 -8.95 10.47
C ILE A 368 -0.15 -8.80 10.28
N ILE A 369 -0.64 -7.58 10.30
CA ILE A 369 -2.03 -7.27 9.95
C ILE A 369 -2.06 -6.02 9.08
N THR A 370 -3.02 -5.98 8.16
CA THR A 370 -3.40 -4.75 7.48
C THR A 370 -4.74 -4.28 8.03
N LEU A 371 -4.77 -3.07 8.58
CA LEU A 371 -6.02 -2.36 8.84
C LEU A 371 -6.39 -1.64 7.55
N ALA A 372 -7.55 -1.93 6.98
CA ALA A 372 -7.94 -1.40 5.68
C ALA A 372 -9.28 -0.66 5.72
N ILE A 373 -9.26 0.59 5.29
CA ILE A 373 -10.47 1.40 5.09
C ILE A 373 -11.12 0.96 3.77
N PRO A 374 -12.42 0.59 3.77
CA PRO A 374 -13.15 0.30 2.55
C PRO A 374 -13.19 1.48 1.57
N ASN A 375 -12.67 1.27 0.35
CA ASN A 375 -12.59 2.24 -0.74
C ASN A 375 -13.17 1.66 -2.05
N PRO A 376 -14.49 1.77 -2.30
CA PRO A 376 -15.14 1.23 -3.51
C PRO A 376 -14.72 1.89 -4.83
N ALA A 377 -14.02 3.03 -4.77
CA ALA A 377 -13.57 3.77 -5.95
C ALA A 377 -12.03 3.86 -6.01
N LYS A 378 -11.34 2.84 -5.49
CA LYS A 378 -9.87 2.74 -5.49
C LYS A 378 -9.32 3.05 -6.89
N HIS A 379 -8.28 3.86 -6.92
CA HIS A 379 -7.58 4.41 -8.07
C HIS A 379 -8.44 5.29 -9.00
N ASN A 380 -9.48 5.91 -8.43
CA ASN A 380 -10.41 6.82 -9.10
C ASN A 380 -11.24 6.20 -10.23
N ILE A 381 -11.39 4.88 -10.28
CA ILE A 381 -12.18 4.24 -11.33
C ILE A 381 -13.53 3.77 -10.78
N GLY A 382 -14.58 4.44 -11.22
CA GLY A 382 -15.97 4.12 -10.90
C GLY A 382 -16.45 2.80 -11.50
N ALA A 383 -17.62 2.35 -11.05
CA ALA A 383 -18.20 1.07 -11.45
C ALA A 383 -18.57 0.99 -12.94
N ASP A 384 -18.80 2.12 -13.60
CA ASP A 384 -19.03 2.26 -15.04
C ASP A 384 -17.75 2.62 -15.82
N GLY A 385 -16.62 2.64 -15.12
CA GLY A 385 -15.32 3.05 -15.62
C GLY A 385 -15.07 4.55 -15.57
N ALA A 386 -16.02 5.38 -15.14
CA ALA A 386 -15.80 6.83 -15.04
C ALA A 386 -14.66 7.18 -14.08
N VAL A 387 -13.91 8.24 -14.41
CA VAL A 387 -12.91 8.81 -13.49
C VAL A 387 -13.65 9.62 -12.43
N ILE A 388 -13.60 9.18 -11.18
CA ILE A 388 -14.33 9.78 -10.04
C ILE A 388 -13.39 9.93 -8.83
N PRO A 389 -13.63 10.88 -7.90
CA PRO A 389 -12.88 10.90 -6.65
C PRO A 389 -13.07 9.57 -5.91
N GLU A 390 -12.03 9.14 -5.23
CA GLU A 390 -12.13 8.03 -4.30
C GLU A 390 -13.05 8.42 -3.15
N ARG A 391 -13.63 7.42 -2.47
CA ARG A 391 -14.65 7.69 -1.47
C ARG A 391 -14.57 6.68 -0.34
N VAL A 392 -14.41 7.17 0.89
CA VAL A 392 -14.33 6.36 2.11
C VAL A 392 -15.27 6.89 3.19
N ARG A 393 -15.73 6.03 4.09
CA ARG A 393 -16.59 6.46 5.21
C ARG A 393 -15.75 7.03 6.34
N VAL A 394 -16.17 8.18 6.87
CA VAL A 394 -15.54 8.86 8.01
C VAL A 394 -15.42 7.92 9.22
N ARG A 395 -16.47 7.15 9.52
CA ARG A 395 -16.49 6.20 10.64
C ARG A 395 -15.42 5.10 10.53
N ASP A 396 -15.04 4.68 9.31
CA ASP A 396 -14.09 3.60 9.11
C ASP A 396 -12.64 4.12 9.26
N VAL A 397 -12.39 5.37 8.84
CA VAL A 397 -11.15 6.11 9.14
C VAL A 397 -10.96 6.26 10.65
N VAL A 398 -12.01 6.68 11.36
CA VAL A 398 -11.97 6.83 12.82
C VAL A 398 -11.80 5.47 13.52
N ALA A 399 -12.45 4.42 13.03
CA ALA A 399 -12.28 3.06 13.55
C ALA A 399 -10.85 2.55 13.39
N MET A 400 -10.20 2.81 12.25
CA MET A 400 -8.78 2.52 12.04
C MET A 400 -7.91 3.22 13.09
N ALA A 401 -8.10 4.52 13.28
CA ALA A 401 -7.32 5.30 14.25
C ALA A 401 -7.49 4.79 15.68
N HIS A 402 -8.72 4.51 16.12
CA HIS A 402 -8.94 3.97 17.46
C HIS A 402 -8.37 2.56 17.64
N THR A 403 -8.43 1.73 16.59
CA THR A 403 -7.82 0.39 16.59
C THR A 403 -6.30 0.51 16.73
N LEU A 404 -5.65 1.38 15.95
CA LEU A 404 -4.21 1.63 16.03
C LEU A 404 -3.79 2.18 17.41
N ASP A 405 -4.50 3.17 17.94
CA ASP A 405 -4.24 3.76 19.27
C ASP A 405 -4.29 2.69 20.38
N HIS A 406 -5.25 1.77 20.28
CA HIS A 406 -5.36 0.63 21.19
C HIS A 406 -4.17 -0.33 21.05
N MET A 407 -3.82 -0.70 19.82
CA MET A 407 -2.69 -1.61 19.54
C MET A 407 -1.37 -1.04 20.04
N ILE A 408 -1.14 0.27 19.88
CA ILE A 408 0.04 0.97 20.42
C ILE A 408 0.09 0.83 21.94
N GLY A 409 -1.00 1.14 22.64
CA GLY A 409 -1.05 1.02 24.10
C GLY A 409 -0.93 -0.43 24.61
N ALA A 410 -1.46 -1.40 23.87
CA ALA A 410 -1.37 -2.81 24.24
C ALA A 410 0.04 -3.39 24.00
N ALA A 411 0.74 -2.96 22.94
CA ALA A 411 2.12 -3.36 22.66
C ALA A 411 3.10 -2.93 23.77
N SER A 412 2.78 -1.87 24.52
CA SER A 412 3.55 -1.39 25.68
C SER A 412 3.59 -2.39 26.83
N HIS A 413 2.46 -3.02 27.16
CA HIS A 413 2.32 -3.79 28.41
C HIS A 413 2.12 -5.30 28.21
N MET A 414 1.97 -5.74 26.95
CA MET A 414 1.72 -7.13 26.54
C MET A 414 0.73 -7.88 27.44
N VAL A 415 -0.50 -7.36 27.47
CA VAL A 415 -1.66 -8.17 27.86
C VAL A 415 -2.24 -8.70 26.55
N ILE A 416 -1.72 -9.81 26.05
CA ILE A 416 -2.37 -10.52 24.93
C ILE A 416 -3.38 -11.46 25.59
N PRO A 417 -4.69 -11.26 25.41
CA PRO A 417 -5.68 -12.19 25.92
C PRO A 417 -5.37 -13.61 25.41
N PRO A 418 -5.66 -14.67 26.18
CA PRO A 418 -5.52 -16.04 25.69
C PRO A 418 -6.26 -16.16 24.35
N ALA A 419 -5.49 -16.42 23.29
CA ALA A 419 -5.94 -16.20 21.93
C ALA A 419 -7.12 -17.13 21.60
N ALA A 420 -8.28 -16.54 21.29
CA ALA A 420 -9.20 -17.20 20.40
C ALA A 420 -8.44 -17.54 19.09
N PRO A 421 -8.77 -18.64 18.40
CA PRO A 421 -8.12 -18.97 17.15
C PRO A 421 -8.23 -17.80 16.17
N THR A 422 -7.09 -17.25 15.76
CA THR A 422 -7.02 -16.18 14.76
C THR A 422 -7.40 -16.71 13.37
N LEU A 423 -7.98 -15.87 12.53
CA LEU A 423 -8.23 -16.20 11.13
C LEU A 423 -6.92 -16.53 10.41
N THR A 424 -5.83 -15.79 10.69
CA THR A 424 -4.51 -16.10 10.14
C THR A 424 -4.11 -17.55 10.43
N GLY A 425 -4.25 -17.99 11.68
CA GLY A 425 -3.89 -19.35 12.08
C GLY A 425 -4.70 -20.43 11.36
N ARG A 426 -5.98 -20.17 11.07
CA ARG A 426 -6.83 -21.05 10.25
C ARG A 426 -6.36 -21.06 8.79
N LEU A 427 -6.12 -19.88 8.21
CA LEU A 427 -5.70 -19.75 6.82
C LEU A 427 -4.37 -20.43 6.53
N ARG A 428 -3.37 -20.27 7.41
CA ARG A 428 -2.05 -20.89 7.26
C ARG A 428 -2.09 -22.42 7.29
N ARG A 429 -3.00 -23.00 8.09
CA ARG A 429 -3.12 -24.46 8.22
C ARG A 429 -3.94 -25.08 7.09
N ASP A 430 -5.09 -24.48 6.80
CA ASP A 430 -6.17 -25.22 6.16
C ASP A 430 -6.45 -24.75 4.72
N ILE A 431 -6.07 -23.52 4.36
CA ILE A 431 -6.61 -22.87 3.13
C ILE A 431 -5.52 -22.35 2.20
N LEU A 432 -4.54 -21.59 2.70
CA LEU A 432 -3.52 -20.94 1.87
C LEU A 432 -2.07 -21.35 2.22
N PRO A 433 -1.73 -22.65 2.33
CA PRO A 433 -0.34 -23.03 2.47
C PRO A 433 0.40 -22.73 1.16
N LEU A 434 1.32 -21.77 1.21
CA LEU A 434 2.26 -21.51 0.13
C LEU A 434 3.24 -22.66 0.01
N THR A 435 3.38 -23.22 -1.19
CA THR A 435 4.46 -24.19 -1.42
C THR A 435 5.81 -23.46 -1.40
N PRO A 436 6.88 -24.09 -0.90
CA PRO A 436 8.20 -23.47 -0.87
C PRO A 436 8.69 -22.96 -2.24
N GLY A 437 8.35 -23.67 -3.32
CA GLY A 437 8.73 -23.29 -4.69
C GLY A 437 8.11 -21.97 -5.13
N ILE A 438 6.80 -21.80 -4.91
CA ILE A 438 6.12 -20.54 -5.22
C ILE A 438 6.63 -19.42 -4.31
N ALA A 439 6.77 -19.67 -3.01
CA ALA A 439 7.29 -18.65 -2.09
C ALA A 439 8.66 -18.12 -2.52
N ARG A 440 9.53 -19.01 -3.02
CA ARG A 440 10.83 -18.65 -3.59
C ARG A 440 10.69 -17.82 -4.87
N GLN A 441 9.80 -18.20 -5.78
CA GLN A 441 9.54 -17.46 -7.02
C GLN A 441 9.08 -16.03 -6.72
N LEU A 442 8.06 -15.87 -5.86
CA LEU A 442 7.53 -14.54 -5.49
C LEU A 442 8.58 -13.67 -4.82
N ARG A 443 9.43 -14.24 -3.95
CA ARG A 443 10.58 -13.51 -3.38
C ARG A 443 11.58 -13.07 -4.44
N ALA A 444 11.91 -13.94 -5.39
CA ALA A 444 12.84 -13.65 -6.48
C ALA A 444 12.34 -12.52 -7.37
N GLU A 445 11.09 -12.61 -7.80
CA GLU A 445 10.44 -11.60 -8.62
C GLU A 445 10.40 -10.24 -7.91
N ARG A 446 9.85 -10.19 -6.69
CA ARG A 446 9.73 -8.94 -5.92
C ARG A 446 11.08 -8.33 -5.56
N GLY A 447 12.05 -9.16 -5.19
CA GLY A 447 13.42 -8.71 -4.92
C GLY A 447 14.11 -8.13 -6.16
N SER A 448 13.92 -8.77 -7.32
CA SER A 448 14.43 -8.32 -8.62
C SER A 448 13.83 -6.97 -9.02
N ILE A 449 12.50 -6.83 -8.97
CA ILE A 449 11.78 -5.60 -9.27
C ILE A 449 12.24 -4.48 -8.35
N ALA A 450 12.25 -4.71 -7.04
CA ALA A 450 12.63 -3.71 -6.05
C ALA A 450 14.10 -3.26 -6.20
N TRP A 451 15.01 -4.20 -6.48
CA TRP A 451 16.41 -3.86 -6.72
C TRP A 451 16.59 -3.02 -8.00
N SER A 452 15.81 -3.32 -9.05
CA SER A 452 15.84 -2.58 -10.31
C SER A 452 15.29 -1.15 -10.18
N ALA A 453 14.30 -0.95 -9.30
CA ALA A 453 13.66 0.34 -9.05
C ALA A 453 14.52 1.29 -8.21
N ARG A 454 15.46 0.77 -7.41
CA ARG A 454 16.30 1.53 -6.47
C ARG A 454 16.89 2.82 -7.05
N TRP A 455 17.44 2.76 -8.27
CA TRP A 455 18.06 3.95 -8.87
C TRP A 455 17.05 4.99 -9.31
N ARG A 456 15.92 4.54 -9.85
CA ARG A 456 14.84 5.44 -10.26
C ARG A 456 14.30 6.18 -9.04
N LEU A 457 14.10 5.46 -7.94
CA LEU A 457 13.74 6.03 -6.65
C LEU A 457 14.79 7.03 -6.17
N ARG A 458 16.06 6.64 -6.06
CA ARG A 458 17.14 7.54 -5.61
C ARG A 458 17.17 8.87 -6.37
N HIS A 459 16.88 8.86 -7.67
CA HIS A 459 16.86 10.08 -8.48
C HIS A 459 15.50 10.78 -8.55
N GLY A 460 14.41 10.13 -8.10
CA GLY A 460 13.04 10.62 -8.24
C GLY A 460 12.63 10.75 -9.71
N ARG A 461 13.00 9.76 -10.54
CA ARG A 461 12.75 9.78 -11.99
C ARG A 461 12.48 8.38 -12.52
N PHE A 462 11.56 8.27 -13.48
CA PHE A 462 11.25 7.01 -14.14
C PHE A 462 12.09 6.84 -15.41
N PHE A 463 12.13 7.89 -16.23
CA PHE A 463 12.98 8.01 -17.41
C PHE A 463 14.38 8.51 -17.00
N GLY A 464 15.41 8.06 -17.71
CA GLY A 464 16.76 8.59 -17.50
C GLY A 464 16.86 10.00 -18.08
N ALA A 465 17.49 10.93 -17.36
CA ALA A 465 17.69 12.31 -17.80
C ALA A 465 18.55 12.41 -19.06
N ASP A 466 19.40 11.41 -19.29
CA ASP A 466 20.33 11.31 -20.40
C ASP A 466 20.53 9.84 -20.80
N SER A 467 21.20 9.63 -21.93
CA SER A 467 21.48 8.29 -22.48
C SER A 467 22.29 7.41 -21.53
N PHE A 468 23.14 7.99 -20.68
CA PHE A 468 23.94 7.23 -19.72
C PHE A 468 23.07 6.70 -18.58
N GLN A 469 22.17 7.53 -18.03
CA GLN A 469 21.20 7.10 -17.04
C GLN A 469 20.26 6.04 -17.61
N GLN A 470 19.77 6.22 -18.84
CA GLN A 470 18.93 5.22 -19.52
C GLN A 470 19.67 3.88 -19.68
N LEU A 471 20.93 3.92 -20.15
CA LEU A 471 21.76 2.72 -20.26
C LEU A 471 22.00 2.06 -18.89
N SER A 472 22.23 2.86 -17.85
CA SER A 472 22.42 2.35 -16.48
C SER A 472 21.18 1.64 -15.95
N PHE A 473 19.99 2.15 -16.26
CA PHE A 473 18.71 1.54 -15.88
C PHE A 473 18.50 0.23 -16.63
N LEU A 474 18.82 0.19 -17.93
CA LEU A 474 18.72 -1.02 -18.75
C LEU A 474 19.70 -2.11 -18.28
N ALA A 475 20.97 -1.74 -18.08
CA ALA A 475 22.01 -2.66 -17.63
C ALA A 475 21.66 -3.31 -16.29
N ARG A 476 21.12 -2.52 -15.35
CA ARG A 476 20.67 -3.06 -14.06
C ARG A 476 19.40 -3.87 -14.16
N GLY A 477 18.46 -3.54 -15.03
CA GLY A 477 17.37 -4.46 -15.36
C GLY A 477 17.89 -5.84 -15.80
N GLY A 478 18.98 -5.86 -16.57
CA GLY A 478 19.70 -7.09 -16.93
C GLY A 478 20.30 -7.84 -15.74
N VAL A 479 21.02 -7.13 -14.85
CA VAL A 479 21.61 -7.73 -13.64
C VAL A 479 20.54 -8.26 -12.69
N ALA A 480 19.43 -7.53 -12.52
CA ALA A 480 18.30 -7.94 -11.67
C ALA A 480 17.75 -9.30 -12.11
N ARG A 481 17.51 -9.48 -13.42
CA ARG A 481 17.10 -10.78 -13.99
C ARG A 481 18.12 -11.88 -13.75
N GLY A 482 19.42 -11.57 -13.78
CA GLY A 482 20.47 -12.52 -13.44
C GLY A 482 20.43 -12.94 -11.96
N VAL A 483 20.23 -11.98 -11.05
CA VAL A 483 20.07 -12.24 -9.60
C VAL A 483 18.80 -13.07 -9.35
N GLU A 484 17.71 -12.76 -10.03
CA GLU A 484 16.46 -13.51 -9.96
C GLU A 484 16.64 -14.97 -10.35
N GLN A 485 17.33 -15.24 -11.47
CA GLN A 485 17.63 -16.62 -11.90
C GLN A 485 18.48 -17.37 -10.86
N LEU A 486 19.43 -16.69 -10.22
CA LEU A 486 20.22 -17.27 -9.12
C LEU A 486 19.34 -17.55 -7.89
N TRP A 487 18.46 -16.64 -7.51
CA TRP A 487 17.52 -16.86 -6.38
C TRP A 487 16.53 -18.00 -6.67
N ARG A 488 16.00 -18.10 -7.89
CA ARG A 488 15.15 -19.23 -8.30
C ARG A 488 15.88 -20.58 -8.14
N ARG A 489 17.20 -20.61 -8.41
CA ARG A 489 18.04 -21.82 -8.30
C ARG A 489 18.49 -22.16 -6.87
N PHE A 490 18.78 -21.17 -6.03
CA PHE A 490 19.52 -21.38 -4.77
C PHE A 490 18.85 -20.84 -3.49
N GLY A 491 17.80 -19.99 -3.59
CA GLY A 491 17.05 -19.46 -2.44
C GLY A 491 15.95 -20.39 -1.94
#